data_AF-A0A944VP68-F1
#
_entry.id   AF-A0A944VP68-F1
#
_cell.length_a   1.000
_cell.length_b   1.000
_cell.length_c   1.000
_cell.angle_alpha   90.00
_cell.angle_beta   90.00
_cell.angle_gamma   90.00
#
_symmetry.space_group_name_H-M   'P 1'
#
loop_
_entity.id
_entity.type
_entity.pdbx_description
1 polymer ?
#
loop_
_entity_poly.entity_id
_entity_poly.type
_entity_poly.pdbx_seq_one_letter_code
_entity_poly.pdbx_strand_id
1 'polypeptide(L)'
;MLKGGSTISLDVASLLKSLSDVELDDLLNKLIYAGYASSADTGEIFSAVSLFIDDKNLNLIKSKEDLWSELINHGYKLGDRILNFSKPELQGSDVEELQELLSRLGFYSEPINGVFNVGLETSVVEFQENRGLSVDGNVGLGTVHEIRMLMRPNLNTSLNEAIKSIAPNLNTSLLGYSVCFDFPNEEDYPVQIETYEATKEVCLKNNVVASFASEVGIDVEEENIIKYVNKLRPTLFISFKKSEENSIAYFKGSFTESKFGRDLSREVGDKLKITQSGKAHNLLKNTKSVTLVLFGNYYQYHKVADVLEVILKSLNKSFEN
;
A
#
# COMPACT_ATOMS: atom_id res chain seq x y z
N MET A 1 33.45 4.25 33.69
CA MET A 1 33.89 4.28 32.29
C MET A 1 32.92 3.42 31.50
N LEU A 2 31.99 4.05 30.80
CA LEU A 2 31.03 3.39 29.91
C LEU A 2 31.81 2.88 28.69
N LYS A 3 31.78 1.57 28.44
CA LYS A 3 32.30 0.99 27.20
C LYS A 3 31.38 1.45 26.07
N GLY A 4 31.90 2.31 25.20
CA GLY A 4 31.27 2.63 23.92
C GLY A 4 31.11 1.37 23.11
N GLY A 5 29.88 0.87 23.00
CA GLY A 5 29.52 -0.04 21.93
C GLY A 5 29.45 0.79 20.66
N SER A 6 30.37 0.59 19.73
CA SER A 6 30.29 1.15 18.39
C SER A 6 28.99 0.66 17.75
N THR A 7 27.98 1.51 17.72
CA THR A 7 26.82 1.34 16.85
C THR A 7 27.32 1.51 15.42
N ILE A 8 27.49 0.39 14.71
CA ILE A 8 27.86 0.40 13.30
C ILE A 8 26.64 0.90 12.53
N SER A 9 26.73 2.12 12.00
CA SER A 9 25.76 2.66 11.05
C SER A 9 25.94 1.99 9.69
N LEU A 10 24.88 1.89 8.90
CA LEU A 10 24.93 1.40 7.52
C LEU A 10 26.02 2.15 6.70
N ASP A 11 26.95 1.40 6.12
CA ASP A 11 27.92 1.95 5.15
C ASP A 11 27.26 2.02 3.77
N VAL A 12 26.68 3.18 3.46
CA VAL A 12 25.98 3.43 2.19
C VAL A 12 26.91 3.19 0.98
N ALA A 13 28.20 3.51 1.08
CA ALA A 13 29.12 3.36 -0.04
C ALA A 13 29.41 1.88 -0.33
N SER A 14 29.54 1.08 0.72
CA SER A 14 29.70 -0.38 0.60
C SER A 14 28.41 -1.03 0.09
N LEU A 15 27.24 -0.58 0.60
CA LEU A 15 25.93 -1.05 0.15
C LEU A 15 25.75 -0.81 -1.34
N LEU A 16 25.91 0.43 -1.82
CA LEU A 16 25.68 0.74 -3.23
C LEU A 16 26.56 -0.05 -4.19
N LYS A 17 27.77 -0.45 -3.77
CA LYS A 17 28.67 -1.29 -4.56
C LYS A 17 28.26 -2.76 -4.60
N SER A 18 27.47 -3.22 -3.63
CA SER A 18 27.03 -4.62 -3.56
C SER A 18 25.68 -4.84 -4.24
N LEU A 19 24.92 -3.78 -4.54
CA LEU A 19 23.64 -3.87 -5.23
C LEU A 19 23.82 -4.31 -6.68
N SER A 20 22.95 -5.21 -7.11
CA SER A 20 22.73 -5.50 -8.53
C SER A 20 22.03 -4.35 -9.25
N ASP A 21 22.06 -4.34 -10.59
CA ASP A 21 21.36 -3.32 -11.40
C ASP A 21 19.86 -3.26 -11.08
N VAL A 22 19.24 -4.41 -10.77
CA VAL A 22 17.82 -4.50 -10.40
C VAL A 22 17.56 -3.86 -9.03
N GLU A 23 18.40 -4.14 -8.04
CA GLU A 23 18.27 -3.56 -6.71
C GLU A 23 18.56 -2.06 -6.70
N LEU A 24 19.44 -1.58 -7.58
CA LEU A 24 19.73 -0.17 -7.74
C LEU A 24 18.54 0.58 -8.34
N ASP A 25 17.87 0.01 -9.35
CA ASP A 25 16.64 0.58 -9.91
C ASP A 25 15.50 0.62 -8.87
N ASP A 26 15.34 -0.44 -8.08
CA ASP A 26 14.37 -0.47 -6.98
C ASP A 26 14.67 0.61 -5.92
N LEU A 27 15.93 0.77 -5.51
CA LEU A 27 16.34 1.85 -4.59
C LEU A 27 15.98 3.24 -5.14
N LEU A 28 16.25 3.49 -6.42
CA LEU A 28 15.90 4.76 -7.08
C LEU A 28 14.41 5.05 -7.02
N ASN A 29 13.58 4.04 -7.31
CA ASN A 29 12.13 4.16 -7.27
C ASN A 29 11.63 4.46 -5.86
N LYS A 30 12.20 3.81 -4.83
CA LYS A 30 11.83 4.06 -3.43
C LYS A 30 12.25 5.45 -2.95
N LEU A 31 13.44 5.92 -3.32
CA LEU A 31 13.88 7.28 -3.03
C LEU A 31 12.92 8.32 -3.62
N ILE A 32 12.53 8.15 -4.89
CA ILE A 32 11.53 9.01 -5.55
C ILE A 32 10.22 8.98 -4.79
N TYR A 33 9.75 7.80 -4.39
CA TYR A 33 8.50 7.64 -3.68
C TYR A 33 8.52 8.29 -2.29
N ALA A 34 9.66 8.22 -1.60
CA ALA A 34 9.94 8.95 -0.35
C ALA A 34 10.17 10.46 -0.53
N GLY A 35 10.15 10.98 -1.77
CA GLY A 35 10.26 12.40 -2.08
C GLY A 35 11.69 12.91 -2.34
N TYR A 36 12.66 12.01 -2.49
CA TYR A 36 14.05 12.34 -2.77
C TYR A 36 14.30 12.28 -4.28
N ALA A 37 14.99 13.29 -4.80
CA ALA A 37 15.41 13.29 -6.20
C ALA A 37 16.38 12.12 -6.42
N SER A 38 16.19 11.39 -7.52
CA SER A 38 17.07 10.29 -7.89
C SER A 38 17.55 10.45 -9.33
N SER A 39 18.78 10.00 -9.57
CA SER A 39 19.39 9.94 -10.89
C SER A 39 20.20 8.66 -11.02
N ALA A 40 20.58 8.31 -12.24
CA ALA A 40 21.42 7.13 -12.50
C ALA A 40 22.88 7.31 -12.02
N ASP A 41 23.27 8.50 -11.56
CA ASP A 41 24.63 8.75 -11.07
C ASP A 41 24.80 8.23 -9.63
N THR A 42 25.77 7.34 -9.42
CA THR A 42 25.99 6.70 -8.11
C THR A 42 26.32 7.71 -6.99
N GLY A 43 26.95 8.85 -7.31
CA GLY A 43 27.24 9.91 -6.34
C GLY A 43 25.99 10.65 -5.88
N GLU A 44 25.06 10.90 -6.79
CA GLU A 44 23.75 11.46 -6.46
C GLU A 44 22.88 10.47 -5.67
N ILE A 45 22.90 9.17 -6.01
CA ILE A 45 22.22 8.13 -5.22
C ILE A 45 22.76 8.09 -3.79
N PHE A 46 24.09 8.10 -3.63
CA PHE A 46 24.72 8.15 -2.32
C PHE A 46 24.24 9.36 -1.51
N SER A 47 24.22 10.54 -2.14
CA SER A 47 23.77 11.77 -1.51
C SER A 47 22.29 11.70 -1.10
N ALA A 48 21.43 11.14 -1.95
CA ALA A 48 20.00 10.98 -1.68
C ALA A 48 19.74 10.00 -0.53
N VAL A 49 20.42 8.85 -0.48
CA VAL A 49 20.31 7.89 0.63
C VAL A 49 20.82 8.50 1.93
N SER A 50 21.97 9.18 1.92
CA SER A 50 22.49 9.84 3.12
C SER A 50 21.56 10.94 3.61
N LEU A 51 21.03 11.77 2.70
CA LEU A 51 20.08 12.82 3.05
C LEU A 51 18.79 12.22 3.65
N PHE A 52 18.28 11.13 3.08
CA PHE A 52 17.12 10.43 3.62
C PHE A 52 17.35 9.93 5.05
N ILE A 53 18.49 9.27 5.30
CA ILE A 53 18.85 8.76 6.63
C ILE A 53 18.95 9.91 7.64
N ASP A 54 19.57 11.03 7.25
CA ASP A 54 19.75 12.19 8.10
C ASP A 54 18.42 12.89 8.40
N ASP A 55 17.62 13.19 7.36
CA ASP A 55 16.34 13.89 7.48
C ASP A 55 15.34 13.12 8.36
N LYS A 56 15.37 11.79 8.29
CA LYS A 56 14.50 10.90 9.08
C LYS A 56 15.12 10.45 10.39
N ASN A 57 16.32 10.93 10.73
CA ASN A 57 17.06 10.56 11.95
C ASN A 57 17.30 9.05 12.10
N LEU A 58 17.48 8.33 10.99
CA LEU A 58 17.56 6.87 10.92
C LEU A 58 18.98 6.33 11.14
N ASN A 59 19.74 6.97 12.03
CA ASN A 59 21.15 6.67 12.31
C ASN A 59 21.40 5.24 12.87
N LEU A 60 20.33 4.51 13.18
CA LEU A 60 20.34 3.17 13.74
C LEU A 60 20.09 2.06 12.71
N ILE A 61 19.84 2.40 11.44
CA ILE A 61 19.75 1.43 10.34
C ILE A 61 21.08 0.67 10.24
N LYS A 62 21.00 -0.67 10.18
CA LYS A 62 22.16 -1.56 10.16
C LYS A 62 22.28 -2.37 8.88
N SER A 63 21.18 -2.54 8.17
CA SER A 63 21.08 -3.43 7.02
C SER A 63 20.41 -2.77 5.81
N LYS A 64 20.53 -3.44 4.66
CA LYS A 64 19.81 -3.05 3.42
C LYS A 64 18.31 -3.16 3.64
N GLU A 65 17.89 -4.23 4.30
CA GLU A 65 16.48 -4.57 4.57
C GLU A 65 15.82 -3.51 5.47
N ASP A 66 16.55 -3.03 6.48
CA ASP A 66 16.11 -1.90 7.32
C ASP A 66 15.92 -0.64 6.47
N LEU A 67 16.89 -0.30 5.60
CA LEU A 67 16.81 0.87 4.74
C LEU A 67 15.61 0.80 3.77
N TRP A 68 15.36 -0.37 3.19
CA TRP A 68 14.23 -0.58 2.28
C TRP A 68 12.92 -0.34 3.01
N SER A 69 12.76 -0.96 4.18
CA SER A 69 11.57 -0.81 5.02
C SER A 69 11.28 0.66 5.35
N GLU A 70 12.31 1.40 5.76
CA GLU A 70 12.17 2.82 6.10
C GLU A 70 11.82 3.69 4.89
N LEU A 71 12.43 3.45 3.73
CA LEU A 71 12.09 4.20 2.50
C LEU A 71 10.61 4.05 2.14
N ILE A 72 9.99 2.92 2.46
CA ILE A 72 8.57 2.68 2.18
C ILE A 72 7.67 3.30 3.19
N ASN A 73 7.95 3.09 4.48
CA ASN A 73 7.24 3.77 5.55
C ASN A 73 7.19 5.27 5.26
N HIS A 74 8.31 5.83 4.80
CA HIS A 74 8.38 7.25 4.48
C HIS A 74 7.85 7.68 3.10
N GLY A 75 7.55 6.74 2.22
CA GLY A 75 6.95 7.02 0.91
C GLY A 75 5.42 6.99 0.89
N TYR A 76 4.77 6.37 1.88
CA TYR A 76 3.31 6.40 1.97
C TYR A 76 2.77 7.81 2.25
N LYS A 77 1.65 8.14 1.60
CA LYS A 77 0.85 9.34 1.86
C LYS A 77 -0.48 8.98 2.51
N LEU A 78 -1.04 9.89 3.30
CA LEU A 78 -2.30 9.64 3.97
C LEU A 78 -3.42 9.36 2.97
N GLY A 79 -3.95 8.13 3.01
CA GLY A 79 -4.98 7.63 2.11
C GLY A 79 -4.47 6.65 1.04
N ASP A 80 -3.16 6.39 0.95
CA ASP A 80 -2.60 5.32 0.11
C ASP A 80 -2.97 3.92 0.64
N ARG A 81 -3.15 3.82 1.96
CA ARG A 81 -3.54 2.63 2.71
C ARG A 81 -4.54 2.99 3.83
N ILE A 82 -5.26 1.99 4.31
CA ILE A 82 -6.07 2.12 5.53
C ILE A 82 -5.11 2.05 6.73
N LEU A 83 -5.18 3.03 7.63
CA LEU A 83 -4.41 3.00 8.87
C LEU A 83 -5.29 2.52 10.03
N ASN A 84 -4.75 1.66 10.89
CA ASN A 84 -5.43 1.12 12.06
C ASN A 84 -4.40 0.77 13.15
N PHE A 85 -4.88 0.46 14.35
CA PHE A 85 -4.00 0.00 15.43
C PHE A 85 -3.58 -1.46 15.22
N SER A 86 -2.26 -1.66 15.28
CA SER A 86 -1.65 -2.90 14.87
C SER A 86 -0.55 -3.41 15.77
N LYS A 87 -0.29 -4.72 15.69
CA LYS A 87 0.90 -5.32 16.28
C LYS A 87 1.60 -6.17 15.22
N PRO A 88 2.84 -5.82 14.85
CA PRO A 88 3.57 -4.58 15.19
C PRO A 88 2.86 -3.30 14.70
N GLU A 89 3.10 -2.16 15.36
CA GLU A 89 2.44 -0.87 15.08
C GLU A 89 2.78 -0.36 13.68
N LEU A 90 1.79 0.20 12.98
CA LEU A 90 2.00 0.84 11.67
C LEU A 90 2.89 2.06 11.83
N GLN A 91 3.81 2.23 10.89
CA GLN A 91 4.71 3.37 10.89
C GLN A 91 4.82 3.98 9.50
N GLY A 92 5.00 5.29 9.44
CA GLY A 92 5.27 5.97 8.18
C GLY A 92 4.90 7.45 8.14
N SER A 93 5.25 8.07 7.01
CA SER A 93 4.94 9.48 6.72
C SER A 93 3.43 9.74 6.65
N ASP A 94 2.63 8.75 6.31
CA ASP A 94 1.16 8.85 6.30
C ASP A 94 0.54 8.84 7.70
N VAL A 95 1.14 8.09 8.63
CA VAL A 95 0.80 8.14 10.06
C VAL A 95 1.23 9.47 10.67
N GLU A 96 2.42 9.97 10.31
CA GLU A 96 2.90 11.29 10.72
C GLU A 96 1.95 12.40 10.22
N GLU A 97 1.55 12.35 8.94
CA GLU A 97 0.54 13.24 8.35
C GLU A 97 -0.78 13.16 9.12
N LEU A 98 -1.26 11.96 9.45
CA LEU A 98 -2.48 11.79 10.25
C LEU A 98 -2.37 12.46 11.63
N GLN A 99 -1.28 12.19 12.37
CA GLN A 99 -1.02 12.77 13.68
C GLN A 99 -0.99 14.30 13.61
N GLU A 100 -0.30 14.87 12.62
CA GLU A 100 -0.28 16.32 12.38
C GLU A 100 -1.68 16.89 12.15
N LEU A 101 -2.45 16.26 11.26
CA LEU A 101 -3.77 16.77 10.88
C LEU A 101 -4.76 16.66 12.04
N LEU A 102 -4.80 15.53 12.75
CA LEU A 102 -5.63 15.38 13.94
C LEU A 102 -5.20 16.33 15.06
N SER A 103 -3.91 16.59 15.21
CA SER A 103 -3.41 17.57 16.18
C SER A 103 -3.87 18.99 15.85
N ARG A 104 -3.78 19.39 14.58
CA ARG A 104 -4.32 20.69 14.12
C ARG A 104 -5.83 20.82 14.30
N LEU A 105 -6.55 19.71 14.22
CA LEU A 105 -7.99 19.64 14.46
C LEU A 105 -8.35 19.53 15.96
N GLY A 106 -7.36 19.38 16.84
CA GLY A 106 -7.55 19.31 18.30
C GLY A 106 -7.90 17.92 18.84
N PHE A 107 -7.73 16.86 18.04
CA PHE A 107 -8.02 15.47 18.44
C PHE A 107 -6.78 14.69 18.90
N TYR A 108 -5.58 15.12 18.53
CA TYR A 108 -4.33 14.44 18.90
C TYR A 108 -3.36 15.37 19.64
N SER A 109 -2.92 14.94 20.83
CA SER A 109 -2.07 15.74 21.72
C SER A 109 -0.74 15.07 22.10
N GLU A 110 -0.49 13.85 21.63
CA GLU A 110 0.79 13.16 21.84
C GLU A 110 1.86 13.63 20.84
N PRO A 111 3.15 13.33 21.08
CA PRO A 111 4.21 13.64 20.13
C PRO A 111 3.98 12.99 18.77
N ILE A 112 4.12 13.79 17.71
CA ILE A 112 4.14 13.28 16.33
C ILE A 112 5.44 12.47 16.16
N ASN A 113 5.28 11.18 15.97
CA ASN A 113 6.38 10.20 15.88
C ASN A 113 6.21 9.24 14.70
N GLY A 114 5.14 9.38 13.92
CA GLY A 114 4.86 8.52 12.77
C GLY A 114 4.48 7.09 13.14
N VAL A 115 4.03 6.83 14.37
CA VAL A 115 3.63 5.49 14.86
C VAL A 115 2.14 5.45 15.21
N PHE A 116 1.42 4.46 14.67
CA PHE A 116 -0.01 4.27 14.94
C PHE A 116 -0.20 3.47 16.23
N ASN A 117 -0.05 4.17 17.34
CA ASN A 117 -0.22 3.62 18.68
C ASN A 117 -1.71 3.65 19.13
N VAL A 118 -1.98 3.10 20.31
CA VAL A 118 -3.33 3.12 20.94
C VAL A 118 -3.84 4.54 21.19
N GLY A 119 -2.94 5.48 21.48
CA GLY A 119 -3.30 6.90 21.66
C GLY A 119 -3.87 7.51 20.38
N LEU A 120 -3.23 7.24 19.24
CA LEU A 120 -3.67 7.71 17.94
C LEU A 120 -5.00 7.05 17.52
N GLU A 121 -5.17 5.75 17.78
CA GLU A 121 -6.46 5.06 17.56
C GLU A 121 -7.59 5.74 18.34
N THR A 122 -7.35 6.06 19.61
CA THR A 122 -8.34 6.76 20.46
C THR A 122 -8.72 8.12 19.86
N SER A 123 -7.73 8.89 19.39
CA SER A 123 -7.96 10.17 18.70
C SER A 123 -8.74 10.01 17.39
N VAL A 124 -8.52 8.93 16.65
CA VAL A 124 -9.28 8.62 15.43
C VAL A 124 -10.73 8.31 15.78
N VAL A 125 -10.97 7.50 16.81
CA VAL A 125 -12.31 7.18 17.30
C VAL A 125 -13.06 8.45 17.70
N GLU A 126 -12.44 9.31 18.51
CA GLU A 126 -13.04 10.60 18.92
C GLU A 126 -13.34 11.51 17.73
N PHE A 127 -12.43 11.56 16.74
CA PHE A 127 -12.65 12.30 15.50
C PHE A 127 -13.85 11.73 14.73
N GLN A 128 -13.91 10.41 14.54
CA GLN A 128 -15.00 9.75 13.84
C GLN A 128 -16.35 10.01 14.53
N GLU A 129 -16.41 9.92 15.86
CA GLU A 129 -17.59 10.24 16.66
C GLU A 129 -18.03 11.70 16.46
N ASN A 130 -17.09 12.64 16.58
CA ASN A 130 -17.38 14.07 16.42
C ASN A 130 -17.88 14.43 15.02
N ARG A 131 -17.39 13.74 14.00
CA ARG A 131 -17.75 13.96 12.60
C ARG A 131 -18.94 13.14 12.12
N GLY A 132 -19.50 12.27 12.97
CA GLY A 132 -20.62 11.39 12.60
C GLY A 132 -20.24 10.36 11.53
N LEU A 133 -18.99 9.90 11.54
CA LEU A 133 -18.48 8.83 10.68
C LEU A 133 -18.75 7.45 11.31
N SER A 134 -18.38 6.39 10.59
CA SER A 134 -18.26 5.04 11.19
C SER A 134 -17.18 5.08 12.26
N VAL A 135 -17.49 4.66 13.49
CA VAL A 135 -16.60 4.71 14.64
C VAL A 135 -15.94 3.35 14.80
N ASP A 136 -14.94 3.10 13.97
CA ASP A 136 -14.24 1.81 13.87
C ASP A 136 -12.73 1.92 14.15
N GLY A 137 -12.24 3.11 14.50
CA GLY A 137 -10.82 3.37 14.74
C GLY A 137 -9.95 3.31 13.49
N ASN A 138 -10.55 3.04 12.32
CA ASN A 138 -9.84 2.87 11.06
C ASN A 138 -9.83 4.16 10.24
N VAL A 139 -8.65 4.55 9.79
CA VAL A 139 -8.45 5.70 8.92
C VAL A 139 -8.50 5.24 7.47
N GLY A 140 -9.71 4.99 6.99
CA GLY A 140 -10.00 4.81 5.58
C GLY A 140 -10.24 6.14 4.84
N LEU A 141 -10.51 6.07 3.54
CA LEU A 141 -10.75 7.26 2.69
C LEU A 141 -11.92 8.14 3.16
N GLY A 142 -12.88 7.61 3.92
CA GLY A 142 -13.95 8.40 4.53
C GLY A 142 -13.37 9.39 5.54
N THR A 143 -12.65 8.85 6.53
CA THR A 143 -11.93 9.59 7.56
C THR A 143 -10.93 10.58 6.94
N VAL A 144 -10.08 10.13 6.01
CA VAL A 144 -9.09 10.99 5.34
C VAL A 144 -9.76 12.16 4.59
N HIS A 145 -10.84 11.89 3.88
CA HIS A 145 -11.56 12.94 3.14
C HIS A 145 -12.13 14.01 4.08
N GLU A 146 -12.75 13.58 5.18
CA GLU A 146 -13.32 14.50 6.17
C GLU A 146 -12.23 15.36 6.82
N ILE A 147 -11.10 14.75 7.21
CA ILE A 147 -9.93 15.48 7.72
C ILE A 147 -9.46 16.53 6.69
N ARG A 148 -9.25 16.12 5.42
CA ARG A 148 -8.78 17.03 4.37
C ARG A 148 -9.78 18.16 4.07
N MET A 149 -11.08 17.89 4.13
CA MET A 149 -12.12 18.90 3.97
C MET A 149 -12.05 19.97 5.05
N LEU A 150 -11.84 19.58 6.31
CA LEU A 150 -11.69 20.53 7.42
C LEU A 150 -10.42 21.37 7.31
N MET A 151 -9.32 20.75 6.85
CA MET A 151 -8.04 21.43 6.66
C MET A 151 -8.03 22.38 5.46
N ARG A 152 -8.83 22.09 4.43
CA ARG A 152 -8.96 22.90 3.21
C ARG A 152 -10.44 22.94 2.76
N PRO A 153 -11.25 23.87 3.28
CA PRO A 153 -12.69 23.94 2.99
C PRO A 153 -13.06 24.04 1.50
N ASN A 154 -12.12 24.47 0.64
CA ASN A 154 -12.33 24.67 -0.81
C ASN A 154 -11.84 23.50 -1.69
N LEU A 155 -11.49 22.33 -1.13
CA LEU A 155 -10.92 21.20 -1.88
C LEU A 155 -11.80 20.70 -3.04
N ASN A 156 -13.13 20.84 -2.95
CA ASN A 156 -14.07 20.43 -3.99
C ASN A 156 -13.99 21.26 -5.29
N THR A 157 -13.28 22.41 -5.27
CA THR A 157 -13.24 23.36 -6.39
C THR A 157 -12.05 23.16 -7.33
N SER A 158 -11.06 22.33 -6.99
CA SER A 158 -9.91 22.04 -7.84
C SER A 158 -9.70 20.54 -8.00
N LEU A 159 -10.60 19.89 -8.74
CA LEU A 159 -10.40 18.51 -9.25
C LEU A 159 -9.00 18.34 -9.90
N ASN A 160 -8.44 19.43 -10.45
CA ASN A 160 -7.11 19.51 -11.07
C ASN A 160 -5.93 19.57 -10.08
N GLU A 161 -6.12 19.90 -8.80
CA GLU A 161 -5.04 19.89 -7.79
C GLU A 161 -4.97 18.57 -7.01
N ALA A 162 -6.10 17.90 -6.80
CA ALA A 162 -6.12 16.57 -6.17
C ALA A 162 -5.24 15.57 -6.96
N ILE A 163 -5.28 15.63 -8.29
CA ILE A 163 -4.46 14.81 -9.20
C ILE A 163 -2.96 15.14 -9.06
N LYS A 164 -2.59 16.41 -8.82
CA LYS A 164 -1.18 16.83 -8.65
C LYS A 164 -0.59 16.45 -7.28
N SER A 165 -1.41 16.35 -6.24
CA SER A 165 -0.94 15.95 -4.90
C SER A 165 -0.59 14.46 -4.77
N ILE A 166 -1.18 13.62 -5.62
CA ILE A 166 -1.00 12.16 -5.57
C ILE A 166 0.37 11.77 -6.15
N ALA A 167 0.87 12.46 -7.19
CA ALA A 167 2.23 12.25 -7.70
C ALA A 167 2.75 13.46 -8.50
N PRO A 168 3.71 14.25 -7.97
CA PRO A 168 4.19 15.47 -8.63
C PRO A 168 4.96 15.23 -9.94
N ASN A 169 5.39 14.01 -10.23
CA ASN A 169 6.17 13.62 -11.42
C ASN A 169 5.49 12.55 -12.32
N LEU A 170 4.21 12.22 -12.11
CA LEU A 170 3.54 11.20 -12.93
C LEU A 170 3.02 11.80 -14.24
N ASN A 171 3.58 11.38 -15.37
CA ASN A 171 3.09 11.72 -16.70
C ASN A 171 1.65 11.17 -16.88
N THR A 172 0.67 12.04 -16.69
CA THR A 172 -0.78 11.73 -16.77
C THR A 172 -1.27 11.31 -18.16
N SER A 173 -0.41 11.40 -19.19
CA SER A 173 -0.69 10.95 -20.56
C SER A 173 -0.57 9.43 -20.75
N LEU A 174 -0.16 8.69 -19.72
CA LEU A 174 0.15 7.25 -19.76
C LEU A 174 -0.53 6.48 -18.61
N LEU A 175 -1.54 7.07 -17.96
CA LEU A 175 -2.23 6.47 -16.80
C LEU A 175 -2.90 5.16 -17.19
N GLY A 176 -2.18 4.06 -16.95
CA GLY A 176 -2.72 2.72 -16.94
C GLY A 176 -3.66 2.50 -15.75
N TYR A 177 -4.24 1.32 -15.75
CA TYR A 177 -5.28 0.88 -14.82
C TYR A 177 -4.81 0.93 -13.36
N SER A 178 -5.73 1.22 -12.43
CA SER A 178 -5.46 1.07 -11.00
C SER A 178 -5.93 -0.30 -10.51
N VAL A 179 -5.11 -0.94 -9.68
CA VAL A 179 -5.43 -2.20 -9.03
C VAL A 179 -5.33 -2.03 -7.53
N CYS A 180 -6.39 -2.41 -6.82
CA CYS A 180 -6.39 -2.41 -5.36
C CYS A 180 -6.13 -3.82 -4.86
N PHE A 181 -5.31 -3.96 -3.82
CA PHE A 181 -4.91 -5.22 -3.24
C PHE A 181 -5.38 -5.36 -1.79
N ASP A 182 -5.75 -6.57 -1.39
CA ASP A 182 -6.05 -6.97 -0.03
C ASP A 182 -5.24 -8.24 0.28
N PHE A 183 -4.27 -8.16 1.19
CA PHE A 183 -3.40 -9.24 1.63
C PHE A 183 -3.75 -9.67 3.07
N PRO A 184 -3.55 -10.95 3.42
CA PRO A 184 -3.76 -11.43 4.77
C PRO A 184 -2.72 -10.86 5.74
N ASN A 185 -3.17 -10.56 6.96
CA ASN A 185 -2.42 -9.85 8.00
C ASN A 185 -1.95 -10.82 9.11
N GLU A 186 -1.18 -11.84 8.73
CA GLU A 186 -0.73 -12.91 9.66
C GLU A 186 0.80 -12.96 9.87
N GLU A 187 1.57 -12.16 9.13
CA GLU A 187 3.04 -12.13 9.18
C GLU A 187 3.56 -10.90 9.94
N ASP A 188 4.83 -10.90 10.36
CA ASP A 188 5.47 -9.75 11.00
C ASP A 188 5.57 -8.53 10.05
N TYR A 189 5.67 -7.30 10.60
CA TYR A 189 5.77 -6.04 9.84
C TYR A 189 6.70 -6.12 8.62
N PRO A 190 7.96 -6.60 8.78
CA PRO A 190 8.93 -6.52 7.70
C PRO A 190 8.51 -7.39 6.50
N VAL A 191 7.96 -8.58 6.76
CA VAL A 191 7.50 -9.51 5.71
C VAL A 191 6.29 -8.94 4.95
N GLN A 192 5.42 -8.20 5.64
CA GLN A 192 4.30 -7.52 5.00
C GLN A 192 4.77 -6.35 4.14
N ILE A 193 5.74 -5.56 4.61
CA ILE A 193 6.36 -4.50 3.81
C ILE A 193 6.95 -5.08 2.52
N GLU A 194 7.73 -6.16 2.62
CA GLU A 194 8.27 -6.85 1.44
C GLU A 194 7.16 -7.21 0.44
N THR A 195 6.01 -7.69 0.92
CA THR A 195 4.87 -8.03 0.07
C THR A 195 4.27 -6.80 -0.64
N TYR A 196 4.13 -5.67 0.06
CA TYR A 196 3.69 -4.42 -0.53
C TYR A 196 4.69 -3.88 -1.55
N GLU A 197 5.99 -4.04 -1.29
CA GLU A 197 7.06 -3.70 -2.24
C GLU A 197 6.95 -4.47 -3.52
N ALA A 198 6.95 -5.81 -3.45
CA ALA A 198 6.78 -6.67 -4.62
C ALA A 198 5.57 -6.23 -5.44
N THR A 199 4.47 -5.97 -4.73
CA THR A 199 3.22 -5.60 -5.39
C THR A 199 3.35 -4.28 -6.11
N LYS A 200 3.90 -3.25 -5.47
CA LYS A 200 4.14 -1.93 -6.08
C LYS A 200 5.09 -2.06 -7.27
N GLU A 201 6.20 -2.78 -7.13
CA GLU A 201 7.22 -2.96 -8.15
C GLU A 201 6.65 -3.65 -9.40
N VAL A 202 5.94 -4.78 -9.21
CA VAL A 202 5.30 -5.53 -10.31
C VAL A 202 4.20 -4.67 -10.97
N CYS A 203 3.43 -3.90 -10.18
CA CYS A 203 2.44 -2.98 -10.74
C CYS A 203 3.09 -1.90 -11.60
N LEU A 204 4.12 -1.23 -11.10
CA LEU A 204 4.85 -0.17 -11.83
C LEU A 204 5.44 -0.71 -13.14
N LYS A 205 6.08 -1.89 -13.12
CA LYS A 205 6.58 -2.59 -14.32
C LYS A 205 5.50 -2.87 -15.37
N ASN A 206 4.25 -3.05 -14.93
CA ASN A 206 3.10 -3.30 -15.79
C ASN A 206 2.27 -2.02 -16.08
N ASN A 207 2.78 -0.83 -15.76
CA ASN A 207 2.09 0.46 -15.87
C ASN A 207 0.77 0.54 -15.09
N VAL A 208 0.72 -0.11 -13.92
CA VAL A 208 -0.44 -0.19 -13.03
C VAL A 208 -0.17 0.60 -11.76
N VAL A 209 -1.18 1.33 -11.29
CA VAL A 209 -1.13 2.02 -10.00
C VAL A 209 -1.68 1.10 -8.92
N ALA A 210 -0.87 0.77 -7.91
CA ALA A 210 -1.27 -0.04 -6.78
C ALA A 210 -1.87 0.80 -5.64
N SER A 211 -2.95 0.31 -5.04
CA SER A 211 -3.50 0.79 -3.77
C SER A 211 -3.78 -0.38 -2.85
N PHE A 212 -3.82 -0.17 -1.53
CA PHE A 212 -3.95 -1.27 -0.58
C PHE A 212 -5.16 -1.06 0.33
N ALA A 213 -6.03 -2.07 0.38
CA ALA A 213 -7.21 -2.13 1.24
C ALA A 213 -6.95 -2.96 2.51
N SER A 214 -5.87 -3.73 2.53
CA SER A 214 -5.28 -4.35 3.71
C SER A 214 -4.09 -3.50 4.16
N GLU A 215 -3.87 -3.28 5.47
CA GLU A 215 -2.55 -3.11 6.11
C GLU A 215 -2.62 -3.41 7.62
N VAL A 216 -1.44 -3.58 8.23
CA VAL A 216 -1.11 -4.25 9.51
C VAL A 216 -2.07 -3.88 10.64
N GLY A 217 -2.39 -4.87 11.50
CA GLY A 217 -3.22 -4.72 12.71
C GLY A 217 -4.70 -4.99 12.60
N ILE A 218 -5.18 -5.84 13.52
CA ILE A 218 -6.59 -6.20 13.79
C ILE A 218 -7.36 -6.65 12.54
N ASP A 219 -8.40 -7.46 12.73
CA ASP A 219 -9.30 -7.81 11.64
C ASP A 219 -10.00 -6.54 11.13
N VAL A 220 -9.48 -5.93 10.06
CA VAL A 220 -10.22 -4.89 9.34
C VAL A 220 -11.49 -5.54 8.84
N GLU A 221 -12.64 -5.06 9.32
CA GLU A 221 -13.92 -5.62 8.93
C GLU A 221 -14.06 -5.60 7.40
N GLU A 222 -14.52 -6.71 6.82
CA GLU A 222 -14.66 -6.85 5.37
C GLU A 222 -15.50 -5.71 4.76
N GLU A 223 -16.46 -5.17 5.51
CA GLU A 223 -17.27 -4.04 5.10
C GLU A 223 -16.44 -2.76 4.87
N ASN A 224 -15.38 -2.53 5.66
CA ASN A 224 -14.49 -1.40 5.51
C ASN A 224 -13.61 -1.53 4.26
N ILE A 225 -13.11 -2.73 3.97
CA ILE A 225 -12.43 -3.06 2.72
C ILE A 225 -13.35 -2.75 1.53
N ILE A 226 -14.59 -3.25 1.56
CA ILE A 226 -15.57 -3.03 0.49
C ILE A 226 -15.85 -1.54 0.30
N LYS A 227 -16.08 -0.78 1.38
CA LYS A 227 -16.33 0.67 1.34
C LYS A 227 -15.14 1.41 0.73
N TYR A 228 -13.92 1.08 1.15
CA TYR A 228 -12.69 1.67 0.65
C TYR A 228 -12.51 1.43 -0.85
N VAL A 229 -12.59 0.16 -1.28
CA VAL A 229 -12.45 -0.23 -2.69
C VAL A 229 -13.53 0.42 -3.56
N ASN A 230 -14.78 0.46 -3.08
CA ASN A 230 -15.88 1.11 -3.79
C ASN A 230 -15.72 2.61 -3.96
N LYS A 231 -14.97 3.27 -3.06
CA LYS A 231 -14.65 4.69 -3.14
C LYS A 231 -13.48 4.95 -4.09
N LEU A 232 -12.45 4.10 -4.07
CA LEU A 232 -11.34 4.13 -5.02
C LEU A 232 -11.77 3.87 -6.46
N ARG A 233 -12.74 2.95 -6.65
CA ARG A 233 -13.19 2.45 -7.97
C ARG A 233 -12.01 1.97 -8.82
N PRO A 234 -11.18 1.04 -8.33
CA PRO A 234 -10.08 0.50 -9.12
C PRO A 234 -10.62 -0.25 -10.34
N THR A 235 -9.78 -0.44 -11.34
CA THR A 235 -10.11 -1.28 -12.50
C THR A 235 -10.30 -2.74 -12.07
N LEU A 236 -9.43 -3.21 -11.18
CA LEU A 236 -9.47 -4.54 -10.61
C LEU A 236 -9.20 -4.46 -9.11
N PHE A 237 -9.96 -5.23 -8.33
CA PHE A 237 -9.67 -5.49 -6.93
C PHE A 237 -9.24 -6.95 -6.78
N ILE A 238 -8.10 -7.17 -6.11
CA ILE A 238 -7.53 -8.49 -5.88
C ILE A 238 -7.41 -8.71 -4.39
N SER A 239 -8.10 -9.72 -3.89
CA SER A 239 -8.01 -10.14 -2.48
C SER A 239 -7.36 -11.50 -2.37
N PHE A 240 -6.34 -11.59 -1.53
CA PHE A 240 -5.64 -12.83 -1.20
C PHE A 240 -6.18 -13.34 0.14
N LYS A 241 -6.63 -14.58 0.15
CA LYS A 241 -7.10 -15.28 1.36
C LYS A 241 -6.30 -16.56 1.54
N LYS A 242 -5.81 -16.79 2.75
CA LYS A 242 -5.09 -18.02 3.10
C LYS A 242 -5.99 -19.24 2.94
N SER A 243 -5.46 -20.31 2.35
CA SER A 243 -6.18 -21.57 2.16
C SER A 243 -5.20 -22.72 1.90
N GLU A 244 -5.59 -23.94 2.26
CA GLU A 244 -4.85 -25.16 1.88
C GLU A 244 -4.95 -25.44 0.38
N GLU A 245 -6.06 -25.04 -0.24
CA GLU A 245 -6.31 -25.26 -1.66
C GLU A 245 -6.09 -23.98 -2.48
N ASN A 246 -5.33 -24.15 -3.56
CA ASN A 246 -5.04 -23.11 -4.52
C ASN A 246 -6.22 -22.93 -5.49
N SER A 247 -6.95 -21.83 -5.36
CA SER A 247 -8.06 -21.49 -6.26
C SER A 247 -8.21 -19.99 -6.50
N ILE A 248 -8.91 -19.64 -7.57
CA ILE A 248 -9.30 -18.27 -7.89
C ILE A 248 -10.82 -18.20 -8.03
N ALA A 249 -11.40 -17.19 -7.40
CA ALA A 249 -12.83 -16.94 -7.45
C ALA A 249 -13.17 -15.62 -8.13
N TYR A 250 -14.24 -15.63 -8.90
CA TYR A 250 -14.86 -14.45 -9.52
C TYR A 250 -16.34 -14.39 -9.12
N PHE A 251 -16.96 -13.22 -9.31
CA PHE A 251 -18.37 -13.04 -8.98
C PHE A 251 -19.28 -13.86 -9.92
N LYS A 252 -20.06 -14.78 -9.34
CA LYS A 252 -21.16 -15.49 -9.98
C LYS A 252 -22.27 -15.74 -8.96
N GLY A 253 -23.39 -15.04 -9.13
CA GLY A 253 -24.64 -15.27 -8.42
C GLY A 253 -25.58 -16.18 -9.20
N SER A 254 -26.81 -16.34 -8.68
CA SER A 254 -27.84 -17.18 -9.32
C SER A 254 -28.29 -16.67 -10.69
N PHE A 255 -28.21 -15.35 -10.92
CA PHE A 255 -28.73 -14.69 -12.12
C PHE A 255 -27.72 -13.80 -12.84
N THR A 256 -26.60 -13.48 -12.19
CA THR A 256 -25.61 -12.52 -12.67
C THR A 256 -24.21 -13.08 -12.50
N GLU A 257 -23.32 -12.75 -13.42
CA GLU A 257 -21.91 -13.12 -13.38
C GLU A 257 -21.05 -11.98 -13.91
N SER A 258 -19.83 -11.84 -13.37
CA SER A 258 -18.83 -10.96 -13.95
C SER A 258 -18.19 -11.68 -15.13
N LYS A 259 -18.56 -11.31 -16.37
CA LYS A 259 -17.97 -11.90 -17.59
C LYS A 259 -16.46 -11.65 -17.63
N PHE A 260 -16.06 -10.39 -17.40
CA PHE A 260 -14.66 -10.02 -17.36
C PHE A 260 -13.91 -10.74 -16.25
N GLY A 261 -14.47 -10.79 -15.03
CA GLY A 261 -13.87 -11.55 -13.92
C GLY A 261 -13.76 -13.05 -14.21
N ARG A 262 -14.77 -13.65 -14.86
CA ARG A 262 -14.73 -15.06 -15.30
C ARG A 262 -13.62 -15.29 -16.31
N ASP A 263 -13.54 -14.46 -17.34
CA ASP A 263 -12.61 -14.69 -18.45
C ASP A 263 -11.16 -14.41 -17.99
N LEU A 264 -10.94 -13.38 -17.17
CA LEU A 264 -9.66 -13.12 -16.51
C LEU A 264 -9.27 -14.24 -15.53
N SER A 265 -10.20 -14.71 -14.69
CA SER A 265 -9.94 -15.83 -13.77
C SER A 265 -9.64 -17.14 -14.49
N ARG A 266 -10.20 -17.36 -15.68
CA ARG A 266 -9.87 -18.51 -16.53
C ARG A 266 -8.45 -18.40 -17.06
N GLU A 267 -8.08 -17.27 -17.65
CA GLU A 267 -6.72 -17.07 -18.19
C GLU A 267 -5.65 -17.17 -17.10
N VAL A 268 -5.90 -16.57 -15.93
CA VAL A 268 -5.01 -16.66 -14.77
C VAL A 268 -4.97 -18.08 -14.22
N GLY A 269 -6.14 -18.72 -14.07
CA GLY A 269 -6.27 -20.10 -13.59
C GLY A 269 -5.50 -21.11 -14.43
N ASP A 270 -5.59 -20.99 -15.76
CA ASP A 270 -4.89 -21.85 -16.71
C ASP A 270 -3.36 -21.68 -16.62
N LYS A 271 -2.87 -20.42 -16.51
CA LYS A 271 -1.43 -20.13 -16.40
C LYS A 271 -0.84 -20.56 -15.06
N LEU A 272 -1.56 -20.35 -13.97
CA LEU A 272 -1.13 -20.72 -12.61
C LEU A 272 -1.43 -22.20 -12.28
N LYS A 273 -2.20 -22.89 -13.13
CA LYS A 273 -2.68 -24.27 -12.90
C LYS A 273 -3.49 -24.40 -11.60
N ILE A 274 -4.35 -23.42 -11.35
CA ILE A 274 -5.22 -23.36 -10.15
C ILE A 274 -6.69 -23.46 -10.54
N THR A 275 -7.52 -23.91 -9.61
CA THR A 275 -8.95 -24.12 -9.89
C THR A 275 -9.71 -22.80 -9.93
N GLN A 276 -10.60 -22.66 -10.91
CA GLN A 276 -11.48 -21.49 -11.06
C GLN A 276 -12.86 -21.80 -10.47
N SER A 277 -13.41 -20.88 -9.68
CA SER A 277 -14.78 -21.00 -9.15
C SER A 277 -15.58 -19.70 -9.27
N GLY A 278 -16.85 -19.80 -9.69
CA GLY A 278 -17.78 -18.69 -9.59
C GLY A 278 -18.43 -18.69 -8.20
N LYS A 279 -18.28 -17.61 -7.43
CA LYS A 279 -18.78 -17.50 -6.05
C LYS A 279 -19.55 -16.20 -5.84
N ALA A 280 -20.40 -16.16 -4.80
CA ALA A 280 -21.20 -14.99 -4.42
C ALA A 280 -20.98 -14.58 -2.95
N HIS A 281 -19.76 -14.75 -2.44
CA HIS A 281 -19.41 -14.29 -1.10
C HIS A 281 -19.40 -12.75 -1.02
N ASN A 282 -19.46 -12.23 0.21
CA ASN A 282 -19.76 -10.83 0.51
C ASN A 282 -18.82 -9.85 -0.23
N LEU A 283 -17.50 -10.09 -0.18
CA LEU A 283 -16.50 -9.31 -0.94
C LEU A 283 -16.75 -9.26 -2.45
N LEU A 284 -17.03 -10.41 -3.08
CA LEU A 284 -17.29 -10.50 -4.53
C LEU A 284 -18.61 -9.84 -4.93
N LYS A 285 -19.62 -9.93 -4.05
CA LYS A 285 -20.98 -9.43 -4.32
C LYS A 285 -21.10 -7.92 -4.13
N ASN A 286 -20.40 -7.36 -3.15
CA ASN A 286 -20.61 -5.98 -2.70
C ASN A 286 -19.52 -5.01 -3.15
N THR A 287 -18.44 -5.51 -3.76
CA THR A 287 -17.48 -4.67 -4.47
C THR A 287 -18.01 -4.31 -5.85
N LYS A 288 -17.96 -3.03 -6.21
CA LYS A 288 -18.44 -2.46 -7.48
C LYS A 288 -17.46 -2.68 -8.62
N SER A 289 -16.17 -2.69 -8.32
CA SER A 289 -15.11 -3.03 -9.27
C SER A 289 -15.11 -4.52 -9.57
N VAL A 290 -14.48 -4.92 -10.69
CA VAL A 290 -14.22 -6.34 -10.93
C VAL A 290 -13.35 -6.86 -9.78
N THR A 291 -13.78 -7.93 -9.14
CA THR A 291 -13.05 -8.54 -8.02
C THR A 291 -12.63 -9.96 -8.35
N LEU A 292 -11.38 -10.27 -8.03
CA LEU A 292 -10.84 -11.63 -7.97
C LEU A 292 -10.42 -11.93 -6.53
N VAL A 293 -10.77 -13.12 -6.05
CA VAL A 293 -10.32 -13.61 -4.74
C VAL A 293 -9.44 -14.83 -4.97
N LEU A 294 -8.16 -14.73 -4.63
CA LEU A 294 -7.20 -15.82 -4.71
C LEU A 294 -7.10 -16.50 -3.35
N PHE A 295 -7.41 -17.79 -3.33
CA PHE A 295 -7.25 -18.65 -2.17
C PHE A 295 -5.96 -19.45 -2.30
N GLY A 296 -5.11 -19.37 -1.28
CA GLY A 296 -3.86 -20.11 -1.22
C GLY A 296 -2.78 -19.38 -0.44
N ASN A 297 -1.61 -20.00 -0.35
CA ASN A 297 -0.45 -19.45 0.35
C ASN A 297 0.47 -18.68 -0.61
N TYR A 298 -0.09 -17.70 -1.31
CA TYR A 298 0.64 -16.91 -2.32
C TYR A 298 1.30 -15.67 -1.75
N TYR A 299 0.94 -15.26 -0.55
CA TYR A 299 1.27 -13.96 0.05
C TYR A 299 2.74 -13.83 0.53
N GLN A 300 3.62 -14.78 0.19
CA GLN A 300 5.07 -14.65 0.40
C GLN A 300 5.68 -13.87 -0.75
N TYR A 301 6.59 -12.91 -0.49
CA TYR A 301 7.19 -11.98 -1.46
C TYR A 301 7.38 -12.54 -2.89
N HIS A 302 8.16 -13.62 -3.05
CA HIS A 302 8.42 -14.21 -4.38
C HIS A 302 7.18 -14.82 -5.03
N LYS A 303 6.31 -15.46 -4.25
CA LYS A 303 5.08 -16.09 -4.75
C LYS A 303 4.03 -15.05 -5.14
N VAL A 304 3.96 -13.92 -4.41
CA VAL A 304 3.08 -12.81 -4.76
C VAL A 304 3.50 -12.24 -6.11
N ALA A 305 4.78 -11.93 -6.27
CA ALA A 305 5.29 -11.35 -7.51
C ALA A 305 4.96 -12.23 -8.73
N ASP A 306 5.19 -13.55 -8.64
CA ASP A 306 4.90 -14.49 -9.73
C ASP A 306 3.40 -14.51 -10.10
N VAL A 307 2.53 -14.55 -9.08
CA VAL A 307 1.08 -14.58 -9.27
C VAL A 307 0.57 -13.25 -9.84
N LEU A 308 1.07 -12.12 -9.32
CA LEU A 308 0.72 -10.78 -9.78
C LEU A 308 1.15 -10.55 -11.22
N GLU A 309 2.35 -10.99 -11.61
CA GLU A 309 2.86 -10.84 -12.97
C GLU A 309 1.93 -11.56 -13.97
N VAL A 310 1.44 -12.75 -13.62
CA VAL A 310 0.46 -13.48 -14.45
C VAL A 310 -0.87 -12.74 -14.52
N ILE A 311 -1.35 -12.20 -13.40
CA ILE A 311 -2.62 -11.47 -13.35
C ILE A 311 -2.55 -10.18 -14.18
N LEU A 312 -1.53 -9.35 -13.96
CA LEU A 312 -1.40 -8.04 -14.58
C LEU A 312 -1.11 -8.15 -16.08
N LYS A 313 -0.32 -9.14 -16.53
CA LYS A 313 -0.19 -9.44 -17.97
C LYS A 313 -1.51 -9.87 -18.60
N SER A 314 -2.29 -10.70 -17.91
CA SER A 314 -3.60 -11.14 -18.41
C SER A 314 -4.61 -9.98 -18.42
N LEU A 315 -4.52 -9.08 -17.45
CA LEU A 315 -5.29 -7.84 -17.38
C LEU A 315 -4.97 -6.92 -18.57
N ASN A 316 -3.69 -6.62 -18.80
CA ASN A 316 -3.24 -5.76 -19.90
C ASN A 316 -3.68 -6.31 -21.25
N LYS A 317 -3.47 -7.61 -21.49
CA LYS A 317 -3.95 -8.28 -22.71
C LYS A 317 -5.47 -8.19 -22.88
N SER A 318 -6.25 -8.23 -21.80
CA SER A 318 -7.71 -8.10 -21.87
C SER A 318 -8.17 -6.70 -22.28
N PHE A 319 -7.30 -5.70 -22.23
CA PHE A 319 -7.57 -4.33 -22.67
C PHE A 319 -6.99 -3.99 -24.04
N GLU A 320 -6.07 -4.81 -24.56
CA GLU A 320 -5.54 -4.70 -25.93
C GLU A 320 -6.47 -5.30 -27.00
N ASN A 321 -7.45 -6.12 -26.59
CA ASN A 321 -8.43 -6.79 -27.46
C ASN A 321 -9.81 -6.12 -27.42
#